data_AF-A0A453FEN6-F1
#
_entry.id   AF-A0A453FEN6-F1
#
_cell.length_a   1.000
_cell.length_b   1.000
_cell.length_c   1.000
_cell.angle_alpha   90.00
_cell.angle_beta   90.00
_cell.angle_gamma   90.00
#
_symmetry.space_group_name_H-M   'P 1'
#
loop_
_entity.id
_entity.type
_entity.pdbx_description
1 polymer ?
#
loop_
_entity_poly.entity_id
_entity_poly.type
_entity_poly.pdbx_seq_one_letter_code
_entity_poly.pdbx_strand_id
1 'polypeptide(L)'
;VVEVNLGVGAGNGSAEVEEEVDEAEMRRIEYGSVPAFALLQSRKNALADAAAMQHMHSVSEHAEWWQYVLEYSKTIGNLLGNQDSLPALMIEDPRAILKVREKPTSLKAAWELLEIFYVDKELHSWLPERLVDWLADYDSLLTKTDGTVYFKLNNFQKKLINLQIVENDDDYWNGLSAALSVGWLDVVVNMLRFHGSYQLGQMDNRETENGLVEAVAVLVSTMPRMRPDLPKGKLGQCCKTRPDFIKAWEKWRGQVSKLECSAFWIQCSHQKTRDGLKNLLHIMMGNIKDLTAATSHWLELFASHFLYIRPFTVV
;
A
#
# COMPACT_ATOMS: atom_id res chain seq x y z
N VAL A 1 4.51 39.19 16.91
CA VAL A 1 5.52 38.13 17.09
C VAL A 1 5.06 37.33 18.29
N VAL A 2 4.52 36.13 18.06
CA VAL A 2 4.02 35.27 19.14
C VAL A 2 5.13 34.26 19.42
N GLU A 3 5.82 34.44 20.54
CA GLU A 3 6.75 33.46 21.08
C GLU A 3 5.97 32.26 21.62
N VAL A 4 6.25 31.08 21.09
CA VAL A 4 5.75 29.82 21.65
C VAL A 4 6.82 29.32 22.62
N ASN A 5 6.56 29.53 23.91
CA ASN A 5 7.34 28.94 25.00
C ASN A 5 7.11 27.42 25.03
N LEU A 6 8.15 26.64 24.74
CA LEU A 6 8.16 25.20 24.99
C LEU A 6 8.36 24.97 26.50
N GLY A 7 7.25 24.97 27.23
CA GLY A 7 7.24 24.71 28.67
C GLY A 7 7.52 23.24 28.97
N VAL A 8 8.66 23.00 29.62
CA VAL A 8 8.96 21.78 30.37
C VAL A 8 7.94 21.66 31.51
N GLY A 9 7.06 20.65 31.43
CA GLY A 9 6.04 20.35 32.43
C GLY A 9 6.08 18.87 32.80
N ALA A 10 6.70 18.57 33.93
CA ALA A 10 6.63 17.25 34.57
C ALA A 10 5.19 16.91 34.97
N GLY A 11 4.69 15.77 34.53
CA GLY A 11 3.38 15.23 34.94
C GLY A 11 3.18 13.82 34.40
N ASN A 12 3.16 12.84 35.32
CA ASN A 12 2.98 11.42 35.04
C ASN A 12 1.75 11.13 34.17
N GLY A 13 2.01 10.65 32.95
CA GLY A 13 1.08 10.01 32.04
C GLY A 13 1.92 9.47 30.90
N SER A 14 1.97 8.15 30.75
CA SER A 14 2.75 7.38 29.77
C SER A 14 3.10 8.16 28.51
N ALA A 15 4.30 8.76 28.51
CA ALA A 15 4.83 9.49 27.38
C ALA A 15 5.14 8.49 26.27
N GLU A 16 4.48 8.69 25.14
CA GLU A 16 4.81 8.09 23.87
C GLU A 16 6.29 8.38 23.59
N VAL A 17 7.14 7.37 23.75
CA VAL A 17 8.54 7.47 23.33
C VAL A 17 8.52 7.42 21.81
N GLU A 18 8.49 8.61 21.19
CA GLU A 18 8.94 8.81 19.81
C GLU A 18 10.31 8.15 19.68
N GLU A 19 10.51 7.38 18.60
CA GLU A 19 11.80 6.78 18.31
C GLU A 19 12.77 7.93 18.00
N GLU A 20 13.51 8.36 19.03
CA GLU A 20 14.44 9.49 18.95
C GLU A 20 15.49 9.17 17.89
N VAL A 21 15.54 9.97 16.82
CA VAL A 21 16.50 9.80 15.73
C VAL A 21 17.90 9.92 16.31
N ASP A 22 18.74 8.90 16.08
CA ASP A 22 20.11 8.87 16.59
C ASP A 22 20.87 10.15 16.19
N GLU A 23 21.64 10.73 17.12
CA GLU A 23 22.36 11.98 16.84
C GLU A 23 23.31 11.84 15.64
N ALA A 24 23.88 10.65 15.42
CA ALA A 24 24.70 10.39 14.25
C ALA A 24 23.88 10.42 12.94
N GLU A 25 22.69 9.85 12.95
CA GLU A 25 21.75 9.91 11.83
C GLU A 25 21.29 11.35 11.56
N MET A 26 21.00 12.12 12.61
CA MET A 26 20.62 13.52 12.48
C MET A 26 21.71 14.37 11.84
N ARG A 27 22.97 14.23 12.28
CA ARG A 27 24.13 14.92 11.67
C ARG A 27 24.33 14.50 10.21
N ARG A 28 24.16 13.21 9.89
CA ARG A 28 24.22 12.71 8.50
C ARG A 28 23.19 13.40 7.62
N ILE A 29 21.94 13.50 8.09
CA ILE A 29 20.86 14.15 7.36
C ILE A 29 21.14 15.64 7.19
N GLU A 30 21.56 16.32 8.26
CA GLU A 30 21.89 17.75 8.22
C GLU A 30 22.97 18.05 7.18
N TYR A 31 24.16 17.45 7.31
CA TYR A 31 25.26 17.71 6.38
C TYR A 31 25.01 17.17 4.98
N GLY A 32 24.32 16.02 4.85
CA GLY A 32 24.00 15.40 3.58
C GLY A 32 22.98 16.19 2.75
N SER A 33 22.11 16.96 3.40
CA SER A 33 21.07 17.77 2.73
C SER A 33 21.59 19.08 2.14
N VAL A 34 22.69 19.63 2.69
CA VAL A 34 23.25 20.94 2.31
C VAL A 34 23.55 21.05 0.81
N PRO A 35 24.23 20.09 0.15
CA PRO A 35 24.51 20.19 -1.28
C PRO A 35 23.25 20.22 -2.14
N ALA A 36 22.25 19.39 -1.80
CA ALA A 36 20.98 19.35 -2.52
C ALA A 36 20.23 20.67 -2.38
N PHE A 37 20.20 21.25 -1.17
CA PHE A 37 19.56 22.54 -0.93
C PHE A 37 20.27 23.69 -1.65
N ALA A 38 21.61 23.74 -1.58
CA ALA A 38 22.40 24.75 -2.26
C ALA A 38 22.18 24.72 -3.79
N LEU A 39 22.13 23.52 -4.38
CA LEU A 39 21.84 23.33 -5.80
C LEU A 39 20.44 23.84 -6.16
N LEU A 40 19.42 23.51 -5.36
CA LEU A 40 18.04 23.98 -5.59
C LEU A 40 17.95 25.51 -5.52
N GLN A 41 18.59 26.15 -4.54
CA GLN A 41 18.63 27.61 -4.41
C GLN A 41 19.35 28.27 -5.58
N SER A 42 20.48 27.70 -6.02
CA SER A 42 21.21 28.19 -7.19
C SER A 42 20.35 28.15 -8.45
N ARG A 43 19.64 27.04 -8.69
CA ARG A 43 18.73 26.90 -9.83
C ARG A 43 17.53 27.84 -9.75
N LYS A 44 16.98 28.06 -8.55
CA LYS A 44 15.90 29.03 -8.32
C LYS A 44 16.33 30.45 -8.71
N ASN A 45 17.51 30.87 -8.27
CA ASN A 45 18.03 32.20 -8.59
C ASN A 45 18.30 32.34 -10.09
N ALA A 46 18.88 31.32 -10.72
CA ALA A 46 19.11 31.32 -12.17
C ALA A 46 17.80 31.45 -12.98
N LEU A 47 16.73 30.77 -12.56
CA LEU A 47 15.40 30.92 -13.17
C LEU A 47 14.84 32.33 -12.96
N ALA A 48 14.97 32.90 -11.76
CA ALA A 48 14.52 34.26 -11.48
C ALA A 48 15.26 35.32 -12.33
N ASP A 49 16.58 35.14 -12.49
CA ASP A 49 17.41 36.02 -13.32
C ASP A 49 17.04 35.90 -14.82
N ALA A 50 16.76 34.67 -15.29
CA ALA A 50 16.30 34.43 -16.66
C ALA A 50 14.93 35.06 -16.93
N ALA A 51 13.99 34.94 -15.98
CA ALA A 51 12.66 35.55 -16.05
C ALA A 51 12.71 37.08 -16.06
N ALA A 52 13.64 37.68 -15.30
CA ALA A 52 13.86 39.12 -15.31
C ALA A 52 14.43 39.64 -16.65
N MET A 53 15.18 38.80 -17.38
CA MET A 53 15.78 39.14 -18.67
C MET A 53 14.85 38.89 -19.87
N GLN A 54 13.90 37.95 -19.77
CA GLN A 54 12.97 37.61 -20.84
C GLN A 54 11.56 38.15 -20.53
N HIS A 55 11.17 39.26 -21.17
CA HIS A 55 9.85 39.89 -20.96
C HIS A 55 8.63 39.06 -21.40
N MET A 56 8.79 37.80 -21.84
CA MET A 56 7.72 36.82 -22.03
C MET A 56 8.28 35.39 -21.94
N HIS A 57 7.78 34.57 -21.00
CA HIS A 57 7.33 33.16 -21.16
C HIS A 57 7.17 32.44 -19.79
N SER A 58 6.04 32.64 -19.11
CA SER A 58 5.78 32.11 -17.75
C SER A 58 5.53 30.59 -17.65
N VAL A 59 5.33 29.89 -18.75
CA VAL A 59 4.90 28.48 -18.75
C VAL A 59 6.08 27.50 -18.72
N SER A 60 7.21 27.81 -19.38
CA SER A 60 8.41 26.94 -19.38
C SER A 60 9.11 26.94 -18.02
N GLU A 61 9.26 28.13 -17.41
CA GLU A 61 9.93 28.32 -16.12
C GLU A 61 9.25 27.56 -14.98
N HIS A 62 7.91 27.55 -14.97
CA HIS A 62 7.15 26.81 -13.98
C HIS A 62 7.32 25.30 -14.14
N ALA A 63 7.38 24.77 -15.37
CA ALA A 63 7.63 23.35 -15.63
C ALA A 63 9.05 22.93 -15.21
N GLU A 64 10.06 23.74 -15.54
CA GLU A 64 11.46 23.52 -15.18
C GLU A 64 11.67 23.57 -13.65
N TRP A 65 11.02 24.51 -12.96
CA TRP A 65 11.06 24.60 -11.50
C TRP A 65 10.55 23.31 -10.83
N TRP A 66 9.43 22.75 -11.28
CA TRP A 66 8.90 21.52 -10.69
C TRP A 66 9.82 20.32 -10.89
N GLN A 67 10.53 20.25 -12.02
CA GLN A 67 11.54 19.21 -12.24
C GLN A 67 12.68 19.34 -11.21
N TYR A 68 13.16 20.55 -10.93
CA TYR A 68 14.18 20.77 -9.91
C TYR A 68 13.71 20.43 -8.50
N VAL A 69 12.45 20.74 -8.15
CA VAL A 69 11.86 20.36 -6.86
C VAL A 69 11.75 18.84 -6.74
N LEU A 70 11.35 18.14 -7.81
CA LEU A 70 11.27 16.69 -7.83
C LEU A 70 12.65 16.02 -7.68
N GLU A 71 13.68 16.53 -8.38
CA GLU A 71 15.07 16.05 -8.23
C GLU A 71 15.59 16.28 -6.81
N TYR A 72 15.30 17.44 -6.22
CA TYR A 72 15.62 17.72 -4.83
C TYR A 72 14.92 16.74 -3.89
N SER A 73 13.60 16.53 -4.07
CA SER A 73 12.81 15.63 -3.22
C SER A 73 13.34 14.21 -3.26
N LYS A 74 13.67 13.67 -4.45
CA LYS A 74 14.29 12.35 -4.61
C LYS A 74 15.64 12.25 -3.89
N THR A 75 16.46 13.30 -3.97
CA THR A 75 17.76 13.35 -3.30
C THR A 75 17.61 13.30 -1.78
N ILE A 76 16.68 14.08 -1.23
CA ILE A 76 16.38 14.07 0.21
C ILE A 76 15.76 12.72 0.61
N GLY A 77 14.79 12.19 -0.13
CA GLY A 77 14.16 10.90 0.16
C GLY A 77 15.18 9.74 0.24
N ASN A 78 16.20 9.74 -0.61
CA ASN A 78 17.30 8.78 -0.55
C ASN A 78 18.18 8.97 0.70
N LEU A 79 18.43 10.22 1.12
CA LEU A 79 19.20 10.53 2.33
C LEU A 79 18.47 10.10 3.61
N LEU A 80 17.14 10.21 3.62
CA LEU A 80 16.29 9.79 4.74
C LEU A 80 16.17 8.27 4.87
N GLY A 81 16.59 7.52 3.85
CA GLY A 81 16.68 6.06 3.90
C GLY A 81 17.89 5.54 4.67
N ASN A 82 17.73 4.31 5.16
CA ASN A 82 18.84 3.50 5.65
C ASN A 82 19.68 3.04 4.44
N GLN A 83 21.01 3.19 4.49
CA GLN A 83 21.90 2.75 3.40
C GLN A 83 22.24 1.26 3.48
N ASP A 84 21.77 0.56 4.51
CA ASP A 84 22.35 -0.72 4.95
C ASP A 84 21.63 -2.00 4.48
N SER A 85 20.67 -1.97 3.54
CA SER A 85 20.29 -3.25 2.91
C SER A 85 21.17 -3.61 1.73
N LEU A 86 22.03 -4.58 1.98
CA LEU A 86 22.40 -5.55 0.95
C LEU A 86 21.12 -6.17 0.39
N PRO A 87 20.99 -6.36 -0.94
CA PRO A 87 19.86 -7.08 -1.50
C PRO A 87 19.91 -8.50 -0.96
N ALA A 88 19.01 -8.80 -0.03
CA ALA A 88 18.93 -10.10 0.57
C ALA A 88 18.51 -11.08 -0.55
N LEU A 89 19.48 -11.83 -1.07
CA LEU A 89 19.27 -13.06 -1.83
C LEU A 89 18.66 -14.08 -0.85
N MET A 90 17.39 -13.88 -0.50
CA MET A 90 16.64 -14.81 0.31
C MET A 90 15.95 -15.80 -0.63
N ILE A 91 16.23 -17.08 -0.39
CA ILE A 91 15.39 -18.17 -0.85
C ILE A 91 13.97 -17.88 -0.32
N GLU A 92 13.03 -17.63 -1.22
CA GLU A 92 11.64 -17.36 -0.84
C GLU A 92 11.06 -18.59 -0.12
N ASP A 93 10.78 -18.46 1.17
CA ASP A 93 10.02 -19.46 1.92
C ASP A 93 8.59 -19.50 1.35
N PRO A 94 8.10 -20.67 0.87
CA PRO A 94 6.75 -20.80 0.35
C PRO A 94 5.64 -20.40 1.33
N ARG A 95 5.93 -20.37 2.64
CA ARG A 95 5.00 -19.96 3.71
C ARG A 95 5.21 -18.54 4.22
N ALA A 96 6.20 -17.80 3.69
CA ALA A 96 6.36 -16.40 4.04
C ALA A 96 5.24 -15.56 3.42
N ILE A 97 4.55 -14.81 4.28
CA ILE A 97 3.47 -13.89 3.88
C ILE A 97 4.08 -12.50 3.66
N LEU A 98 4.90 -12.05 4.60
CA LEU A 98 5.61 -10.79 4.55
C LEU A 98 7.08 -11.01 4.18
N LYS A 99 7.59 -10.21 3.23
CA LYS A 99 9.01 -10.22 2.86
C LYS A 99 9.80 -9.37 3.86
N VAL A 100 10.97 -9.85 4.26
CA VAL A 100 11.92 -9.06 5.06
C VAL A 100 12.41 -7.88 4.19
N ARG A 101 12.13 -6.66 4.64
CA ARG A 101 12.58 -5.41 4.00
C ARG A 101 13.49 -4.63 4.95
N GLU A 102 14.13 -3.59 4.43
CA GLU A 102 14.79 -2.57 5.26
C GLU A 102 13.88 -2.11 6.39
N LYS A 103 14.47 -1.81 7.55
CA LYS A 103 13.73 -1.19 8.64
C LYS A 103 13.22 0.17 8.14
N PRO A 104 11.89 0.40 8.08
CA PRO A 104 11.35 1.67 7.64
C PRO A 104 11.59 2.76 8.69
N THR A 105 11.78 4.01 8.26
CA THR A 105 11.93 5.18 9.14
C THR A 105 10.72 6.11 8.99
N SER A 106 10.25 6.68 10.10
CA SER A 106 9.10 7.61 10.11
C SER A 106 9.37 8.86 9.28
N LEU A 107 10.60 9.37 9.32
CA LEU A 107 11.01 10.57 8.58
C LEU A 107 10.95 10.36 7.06
N LYS A 108 11.43 9.22 6.56
CA LYS A 108 11.32 8.88 5.13
C LYS A 108 9.86 8.66 4.73
N ALA A 109 9.09 7.94 5.55
CA ALA A 109 7.68 7.68 5.32
C ALA A 109 6.89 9.00 5.15
N ALA A 110 7.10 9.95 6.07
CA ALA A 110 6.48 11.28 6.02
C ALA A 110 6.91 12.07 4.77
N TRP A 111 8.20 12.04 4.43
CA TRP A 111 8.73 12.72 3.25
C TRP A 111 8.13 12.18 1.95
N GLU A 112 8.01 10.86 1.82
CA GLU A 112 7.40 10.25 0.64
C GLU A 112 5.92 10.61 0.50
N LEU A 113 5.16 10.75 1.59
CA LEU A 113 3.79 11.27 1.52
C LEU A 113 3.78 12.72 1.01
N LEU A 114 4.69 13.58 1.48
CA LEU A 114 4.80 14.95 0.98
C LEU A 114 5.11 14.96 -0.52
N GLU A 115 6.01 14.09 -0.97
CA GLU A 115 6.35 13.96 -2.39
C GLU A 115 5.14 13.54 -3.23
N ILE A 116 4.43 12.48 -2.79
CA ILE A 116 3.25 11.92 -3.48
C ILE A 116 2.15 12.97 -3.66
N PHE A 117 1.85 13.78 -2.64
CA PHE A 117 0.72 14.71 -2.67
C PHE A 117 1.07 16.08 -3.24
N TYR A 118 2.30 16.58 -3.05
CA TYR A 118 2.62 17.98 -3.30
C TYR A 118 3.70 18.21 -4.35
N VAL A 119 4.55 17.22 -4.62
CA VAL A 119 5.71 17.39 -5.51
C VAL A 119 5.47 16.70 -6.85
N ASP A 120 5.16 15.40 -6.84
CA ASP A 120 5.05 14.62 -8.07
C ASP A 120 3.66 14.74 -8.73
N LYS A 121 3.51 15.82 -9.50
CA LYS A 121 2.27 16.14 -10.22
C LYS A 121 1.98 15.20 -11.39
N GLU A 122 3.01 14.58 -11.97
CA GLU A 122 2.86 13.70 -13.13
C GLU A 122 2.24 12.36 -12.72
N LEU A 123 2.56 11.89 -11.51
CA LEU A 123 2.07 10.63 -10.98
C LEU A 123 0.71 10.73 -10.28
N HIS A 124 0.05 11.90 -10.27
CA HIS A 124 -1.29 12.06 -9.69
C HIS A 124 -2.32 11.10 -10.28
N SER A 125 -2.19 10.77 -11.57
CA SER A 125 -3.06 9.79 -12.21
C SER A 125 -2.94 8.38 -11.63
N TRP A 126 -1.85 8.08 -10.91
CA TRP A 126 -1.54 6.81 -10.24
C TRP A 126 -1.46 6.96 -8.72
N LEU A 127 -2.02 8.04 -8.15
CA LEU A 127 -2.05 8.28 -6.70
C LEU A 127 -2.51 7.04 -5.90
N PRO A 128 -3.58 6.31 -6.28
CA PRO A 128 -3.98 5.11 -5.56
C PRO A 128 -2.87 4.06 -5.49
N GLU A 129 -2.16 3.84 -6.58
CA GLU A 129 -1.09 2.85 -6.68
C GLU A 129 0.13 3.25 -5.84
N ARG A 130 0.44 4.54 -5.80
CA ARG A 130 1.51 5.08 -4.95
C ARG A 130 1.20 4.90 -3.47
N LEU A 131 -0.06 5.08 -3.07
CA LEU A 131 -0.50 4.81 -1.70
C LEU A 131 -0.41 3.31 -1.36
N VAL A 132 -0.74 2.43 -2.30
CA VAL A 132 -0.57 0.97 -2.09
C VAL A 132 0.89 0.61 -1.90
N ASP A 133 1.78 1.12 -2.75
CA ASP A 133 3.21 0.89 -2.65
C ASP A 133 3.76 1.45 -1.31
N TRP A 134 3.38 2.68 -0.95
CA TRP A 134 3.78 3.32 0.30
C TRP A 134 3.30 2.52 1.53
N LEU A 135 2.05 2.06 1.55
CA LEU A 135 1.55 1.21 2.64
C LEU A 135 2.37 -0.08 2.74
N ALA A 136 2.72 -0.71 1.61
CA ALA A 136 3.52 -1.94 1.63
C ALA A 136 4.91 -1.76 2.27
N ASP A 137 5.44 -0.54 2.27
CA ASP A 137 6.73 -0.19 2.87
C ASP A 137 6.63 0.33 4.31
N TYR A 138 5.54 1.05 4.64
CA TYR A 138 5.46 1.83 5.87
C TYR A 138 4.29 1.48 6.79
N ASP A 139 3.42 0.52 6.44
CA ASP A 139 2.27 0.15 7.30
C ASP A 139 2.68 -0.26 8.72
N SER A 140 3.85 -0.88 8.88
CA SER A 140 4.40 -1.24 10.19
C SER A 140 4.69 -0.04 11.10
N LEU A 141 4.75 1.18 10.56
CA LEU A 141 4.97 2.43 11.31
C LEU A 141 3.67 3.10 11.74
N LEU A 142 2.52 2.80 11.09
CA LEU A 142 1.30 3.59 11.24
C LEU A 142 0.67 3.49 12.63
N THR A 143 0.85 2.39 13.35
CA THR A 143 0.43 2.29 14.74
C THR A 143 1.15 1.13 15.44
N LYS A 144 1.57 1.31 16.71
CA LYS A 144 2.05 0.20 17.56
C LYS A 144 0.92 -0.70 18.09
N THR A 145 -0.32 -0.47 17.65
CA THR A 145 -1.48 -1.30 18.00
C THR A 145 -1.55 -2.50 17.05
N ASP A 146 -2.04 -3.65 17.54
CA ASP A 146 -2.15 -4.90 16.78
C ASP A 146 -3.14 -4.86 15.59
N GLY A 147 -3.64 -3.67 15.22
CA GLY A 147 -4.71 -3.49 14.26
C GLY A 147 -4.28 -3.37 12.80
N THR A 148 -3.06 -2.87 12.51
CA THR A 148 -2.67 -2.57 11.11
C THR A 148 -2.59 -3.83 10.27
N VAL A 149 -2.63 -3.68 8.94
CA VAL A 149 -2.54 -4.81 8.00
C VAL A 149 -1.26 -5.62 8.25
N TYR A 150 -0.12 -4.95 8.40
CA TYR A 150 1.17 -5.56 8.70
C TYR A 150 1.15 -6.38 9.98
N PHE A 151 0.63 -5.84 11.09
CA PHE A 151 0.59 -6.56 12.36
C PHE A 151 -0.33 -7.78 12.30
N LYS A 152 -1.51 -7.67 11.68
CA LYS A 152 -2.41 -8.81 11.44
C LYS A 152 -1.71 -9.93 10.69
N LEU A 153 -1.05 -9.60 9.58
CA LEU A 153 -0.35 -10.59 8.74
C LEU A 153 0.87 -11.19 9.44
N ASN A 154 1.67 -10.38 10.15
CA ASN A 154 2.83 -10.85 10.91
C ASN A 154 2.41 -11.79 12.06
N ASN A 155 1.35 -11.44 12.78
CA ASN A 155 0.81 -12.27 13.86
C ASN A 155 0.25 -13.58 13.31
N PHE A 156 -0.48 -13.55 12.19
CA PHE A 156 -0.95 -14.75 11.51
C PHE A 156 0.20 -15.63 11.00
N GLN A 157 1.24 -15.05 10.38
CA GLN A 157 2.42 -15.78 9.91
C GLN A 157 3.10 -16.56 11.04
N LYS A 158 3.19 -15.98 12.25
CA LYS A 158 3.71 -16.69 13.44
C LYS A 158 2.84 -17.86 13.88
N LYS A 159 1.51 -17.74 13.73
CA LYS A 159 0.55 -18.80 14.06
C LYS A 159 0.51 -19.91 13.00
N LEU A 160 0.78 -19.59 11.74
CA LEU A 160 0.65 -20.48 10.57
C LEU A 160 1.36 -21.82 10.74
N ILE A 161 2.51 -21.85 11.41
CA ILE A 161 3.31 -23.08 11.64
C ILE A 161 2.53 -24.13 12.45
N ASN A 162 1.62 -23.67 13.33
CA ASN A 162 0.88 -24.54 14.25
C ASN A 162 -0.54 -24.87 13.76
N LEU A 163 -0.98 -24.30 12.63
CA LEU A 163 -2.32 -24.49 12.10
C LEU A 163 -2.39 -25.71 11.17
N GLN A 164 -3.37 -26.58 11.39
CA GLN A 164 -3.67 -27.71 10.50
C GLN A 164 -4.64 -27.33 9.37
N ILE A 165 -5.66 -26.53 9.69
CA ILE A 165 -6.70 -26.06 8.75
C ILE A 165 -6.78 -24.55 8.89
N VAL A 166 -6.20 -23.83 7.94
CA VAL A 166 -6.06 -22.36 8.03
C VAL A 166 -7.41 -21.65 7.90
N GLU A 167 -8.33 -22.19 7.10
CA GLU A 167 -9.64 -21.58 6.84
C GLU A 167 -10.60 -21.59 8.04
N ASN A 168 -10.25 -22.30 9.12
CA ASN A 168 -11.01 -22.31 10.38
C ASN A 168 -10.56 -21.24 11.37
N ASP A 169 -9.40 -20.62 11.13
CA ASP A 169 -8.86 -19.56 11.97
C ASP A 169 -9.40 -18.20 11.51
N ASP A 170 -9.85 -17.36 12.45
CA ASP A 170 -10.42 -16.05 12.12
C ASP A 170 -9.35 -15.06 11.64
N ASP A 171 -8.10 -15.18 12.12
CA ASP A 171 -7.00 -14.29 11.71
C ASP A 171 -6.59 -14.52 10.25
N TYR A 172 -6.82 -15.73 9.71
CA TYR A 172 -6.63 -16.02 8.29
C TYR A 172 -7.53 -15.13 7.42
N TRP A 173 -8.84 -15.13 7.70
CA TRP A 173 -9.81 -14.32 6.95
C TRP A 173 -9.67 -12.83 7.22
N ASN A 174 -9.40 -12.45 8.47
CA ASN A 174 -9.13 -11.05 8.82
C ASN A 174 -7.89 -10.51 8.11
N GLY A 175 -6.81 -11.31 8.04
CA GLY A 175 -5.59 -10.98 7.32
C GLY A 175 -5.82 -10.85 5.81
N LEU A 176 -6.55 -11.79 5.20
CA LEU A 176 -6.95 -11.72 3.79
C LEU A 176 -7.76 -10.45 3.48
N SER A 177 -8.75 -10.14 4.32
CA SER A 177 -9.59 -8.96 4.16
C SER A 177 -8.81 -7.66 4.31
N ALA A 178 -7.92 -7.59 5.32
CA ALA A 178 -7.06 -6.42 5.55
C ALA A 178 -6.05 -6.22 4.41
N ALA A 179 -5.41 -7.28 3.94
CA ALA A 179 -4.47 -7.21 2.81
C ALA A 179 -5.19 -6.81 1.51
N LEU A 180 -6.40 -7.34 1.29
CA LEU A 180 -7.20 -7.00 0.12
C LEU A 180 -7.64 -5.54 0.17
N SER A 181 -8.11 -5.03 1.31
CA SER A 181 -8.61 -3.64 1.41
C SER A 181 -7.55 -2.59 1.04
N VAL A 182 -6.27 -2.87 1.27
CA VAL A 182 -5.15 -2.00 0.87
C VAL A 182 -4.49 -2.38 -0.46
N GLY A 183 -5.06 -3.35 -1.18
CA GLY A 183 -4.61 -3.72 -2.53
C GLY A 183 -3.33 -4.54 -2.59
N TRP A 184 -2.98 -5.28 -1.54
CA TRP A 184 -1.84 -6.23 -1.51
C TRP A 184 -2.22 -7.58 -2.13
N LEU A 185 -2.54 -7.54 -3.43
CA LEU A 185 -3.13 -8.65 -4.17
C LEU A 185 -2.27 -9.92 -4.20
N ASP A 186 -0.95 -9.75 -4.30
CA ASP A 186 0.02 -10.85 -4.27
C ASP A 186 -0.02 -11.60 -2.93
N VAL A 187 -0.13 -10.87 -1.82
CA VAL A 187 -0.26 -11.45 -0.48
C VAL A 187 -1.57 -12.22 -0.36
N VAL A 188 -2.68 -11.63 -0.80
CA VAL A 188 -4.01 -12.25 -0.75
C VAL A 188 -4.04 -13.56 -1.54
N VAL A 189 -3.55 -13.55 -2.78
CA VAL A 189 -3.52 -14.75 -3.64
C VAL A 189 -2.58 -15.81 -3.06
N ASN A 190 -1.44 -15.42 -2.50
CA ASN A 190 -0.55 -16.36 -1.83
C ASN A 190 -1.23 -17.02 -0.62
N MET A 191 -1.90 -16.23 0.22
CA MET A 191 -2.63 -16.74 1.37
C MET A 191 -3.79 -17.66 0.97
N LEU A 192 -4.55 -17.33 -0.07
CA LEU A 192 -5.62 -18.20 -0.59
C LEU A 192 -5.12 -19.59 -1.00
N ARG A 193 -3.85 -19.73 -1.40
CA ARG A 193 -3.24 -21.03 -1.73
C ARG A 193 -2.91 -21.89 -0.50
N PHE A 194 -2.91 -21.32 0.70
CA PHE A 194 -2.79 -22.10 1.93
C PHE A 194 -4.07 -22.85 2.28
N HIS A 195 -5.19 -22.47 1.64
CA HIS A 195 -6.49 -23.05 1.90
C HIS A 195 -6.48 -24.58 1.73
N GLY A 196 -7.14 -25.30 2.65
CA GLY A 196 -7.12 -26.77 2.69
C GLY A 196 -7.60 -27.47 1.41
N SER A 197 -8.39 -26.78 0.57
CA SER A 197 -8.87 -27.31 -0.72
C SER A 197 -7.77 -27.61 -1.75
N TYR A 198 -6.57 -27.05 -1.58
CA TYR A 198 -5.42 -27.31 -2.46
C TYR A 198 -4.65 -28.59 -2.11
N GLN A 199 -4.97 -29.25 -0.99
CA GLN A 199 -4.23 -30.43 -0.54
C GLN A 199 -4.57 -31.65 -1.43
N LEU A 200 -3.55 -32.15 -2.14
CA LEU A 200 -3.62 -33.36 -2.98
C LEU A 200 -3.92 -34.59 -2.10
N GLY A 201 -5.17 -35.04 -2.08
CA GLY A 201 -5.59 -36.23 -1.33
C GLY A 201 -7.04 -36.20 -0.85
N GLN A 202 -7.71 -35.05 -0.87
CA GLN A 202 -9.13 -34.95 -0.55
C GLN A 202 -9.98 -35.12 -1.82
N MET A 203 -10.23 -36.38 -2.20
CA MET A 203 -11.08 -36.71 -3.35
C MET A 203 -12.55 -36.30 -3.10
N ASP A 204 -13.14 -35.72 -4.14
CA ASP A 204 -14.56 -35.48 -4.45
C ASP A 204 -15.40 -34.49 -3.59
N ASN A 205 -15.08 -34.21 -2.33
CA ASN A 205 -16.00 -33.38 -1.50
C ASN A 205 -15.70 -31.88 -1.44
N ARG A 206 -14.54 -31.41 -1.96
CA ARG A 206 -14.13 -29.99 -1.89
C ARG A 206 -13.90 -29.35 -3.25
N GLU A 207 -14.30 -29.97 -4.35
CA GLU A 207 -14.11 -29.41 -5.70
C GLU A 207 -14.80 -28.06 -5.88
N THR A 208 -16.06 -27.94 -5.45
CA THR A 208 -16.80 -26.67 -5.51
C THR A 208 -16.14 -25.60 -4.64
N GLU A 209 -15.69 -25.97 -3.44
CA GLU A 209 -14.99 -25.06 -2.54
C GLU A 209 -13.68 -24.58 -3.18
N ASN A 210 -12.90 -25.49 -3.75
CA ASN A 210 -11.69 -25.16 -4.49
C ASN A 210 -11.97 -24.24 -5.67
N GLY A 211 -13.00 -24.55 -6.45
CA GLY A 211 -13.42 -23.74 -7.60
C GLY A 211 -13.83 -22.31 -7.20
N LEU A 212 -14.46 -22.14 -6.04
CA LEU A 212 -14.79 -20.81 -5.50
C LEU A 212 -13.53 -20.07 -5.04
N VAL A 213 -12.62 -20.74 -4.32
CA VAL A 213 -11.34 -20.14 -3.89
C VAL A 213 -10.52 -19.70 -5.09
N GLU A 214 -10.41 -20.54 -6.13
CA GLU A 214 -9.73 -20.23 -7.38
C GLU A 214 -10.40 -19.10 -8.15
N ALA A 215 -11.73 -19.10 -8.25
CA ALA A 215 -12.46 -18.01 -8.90
C ALA A 215 -12.22 -16.66 -8.22
N VAL A 216 -12.22 -16.63 -6.88
CA VAL A 216 -11.87 -15.43 -6.11
C VAL A 216 -10.40 -15.06 -6.32
N ALA A 217 -9.47 -16.02 -6.28
CA ALA A 217 -8.05 -15.77 -6.51
C ALA A 217 -7.78 -15.16 -7.91
N VAL A 218 -8.50 -15.61 -8.94
CA VAL A 218 -8.45 -15.04 -10.30
C VAL A 218 -8.97 -13.60 -10.31
N LEU A 219 -10.11 -13.32 -9.65
CA LEU A 219 -10.63 -11.96 -9.53
C LEU A 219 -9.64 -11.03 -8.80
N VAL A 220 -9.04 -11.47 -7.69
CA VAL A 220 -7.98 -10.71 -7.00
C VAL A 220 -6.81 -10.47 -7.97
N SER A 221 -6.32 -11.51 -8.65
CA SER A 221 -5.15 -11.44 -9.53
C SER A 221 -5.34 -10.54 -10.75
N THR A 222 -6.59 -10.31 -11.14
CA THR A 222 -6.96 -9.56 -12.36
C THR A 222 -7.56 -8.20 -12.05
N MET A 223 -7.56 -7.76 -10.79
CA MET A 223 -8.03 -6.44 -10.40
C MET A 223 -7.32 -5.36 -11.23
N PRO A 224 -8.05 -4.45 -11.90
CA PRO A 224 -7.44 -3.39 -12.69
C PRO A 224 -6.60 -2.43 -11.84
N ARG A 225 -5.43 -2.05 -12.35
CA ARG A 225 -4.45 -1.20 -11.68
C ARG A 225 -4.09 -0.03 -12.59
N MET A 226 -4.24 1.19 -12.08
CA MET A 226 -3.99 2.41 -12.87
C MET A 226 -2.52 2.79 -12.77
N ARG A 227 -1.66 2.08 -13.52
CA ARG A 227 -0.19 2.23 -13.54
C ARG A 227 0.39 1.73 -14.88
N PRO A 228 1.59 2.17 -15.27
CA PRO A 228 2.16 1.90 -16.60
C PRO A 228 2.65 0.46 -16.73
N ASP A 229 3.23 -0.07 -15.66
CA ASP A 229 3.78 -1.41 -15.51
C ASP A 229 3.63 -1.91 -14.07
N LEU A 230 3.67 -3.23 -13.90
CA LEU A 230 3.66 -3.90 -12.60
C LEU A 230 5.08 -4.34 -12.25
N PRO A 231 5.55 -4.07 -11.01
CA PRO A 231 6.79 -4.64 -10.52
C PRO A 231 6.74 -6.17 -10.57
N LYS A 232 7.90 -6.80 -10.73
CA LYS A 232 8.00 -8.26 -10.78
C LYS A 232 7.36 -8.90 -9.54
N GLY A 233 6.42 -9.82 -9.76
CA GLY A 233 5.72 -10.53 -8.69
C GLY A 233 4.47 -9.82 -8.16
N LYS A 234 4.17 -8.58 -8.59
CA LYS A 234 2.91 -7.91 -8.28
C LYS A 234 1.80 -8.35 -9.24
N LEU A 235 0.57 -8.42 -8.72
CA LEU A 235 -0.62 -8.88 -9.45
C LEU A 235 -1.52 -7.70 -9.83
N GLY A 236 -2.44 -7.96 -10.76
CA GLY A 236 -3.41 -7.01 -11.30
C GLY A 236 -3.30 -6.82 -12.81
N GLN A 237 -4.29 -6.14 -13.39
CA GLN A 237 -4.29 -5.78 -14.80
C GLN A 237 -3.88 -4.31 -14.97
N CYS A 238 -2.68 -4.04 -15.48
CA CYS A 238 -2.24 -2.67 -15.79
C CYS A 238 -3.13 -1.99 -16.81
N CYS A 239 -3.52 -0.75 -16.52
CA CYS A 239 -4.16 0.17 -17.43
C CYS A 239 -3.36 1.47 -17.47
N LYS A 240 -2.93 1.87 -18.67
CA LYS A 240 -2.09 3.07 -18.88
C LYS A 240 -2.91 4.34 -19.00
N THR A 241 -4.18 4.21 -19.39
CA THR A 241 -5.07 5.33 -19.64
C THR A 241 -6.33 5.21 -18.79
N ARG A 242 -6.90 6.36 -18.43
CA ARG A 242 -8.17 6.42 -17.68
C ARG A 242 -9.33 5.72 -18.41
N PRO A 243 -9.55 5.88 -19.72
CA PRO A 243 -10.60 5.15 -20.43
C PRO A 243 -10.44 3.63 -20.37
N ASP A 244 -9.22 3.12 -20.56
CA ASP A 244 -8.94 1.69 -20.49
C ASP A 244 -9.18 1.15 -19.09
N PHE A 245 -8.75 1.91 -18.07
CA PHE A 245 -8.98 1.56 -16.68
C PHE A 245 -10.47 1.49 -16.36
N ILE A 246 -11.27 2.50 -16.72
CA ILE A 246 -12.72 2.52 -16.43
C ILE A 246 -13.40 1.30 -17.06
N LYS A 247 -13.08 1.00 -18.33
CA LYS A 247 -13.62 -0.16 -19.03
C LYS A 247 -13.24 -1.48 -18.35
N ALA A 248 -11.98 -1.63 -17.96
CA ALA A 248 -11.51 -2.82 -17.24
C ALA A 248 -12.16 -2.93 -15.86
N TRP A 249 -12.26 -1.83 -15.14
CA TRP A 249 -12.87 -1.72 -13.81
C TRP A 249 -14.34 -2.12 -13.80
N GLU A 250 -15.14 -1.59 -14.72
CA GLU A 250 -16.55 -1.93 -14.85
C GLU A 250 -16.74 -3.41 -15.22
N LYS A 251 -15.95 -3.91 -16.16
CA LYS A 251 -15.97 -5.33 -16.56
C LYS A 251 -15.62 -6.23 -15.38
N TRP A 252 -14.54 -5.91 -14.66
CA TRP A 252 -14.07 -6.67 -13.50
C TRP A 252 -15.13 -6.68 -12.38
N ARG A 253 -15.71 -5.52 -12.02
CA ARG A 253 -16.82 -5.48 -11.06
C ARG A 253 -18.01 -6.31 -11.50
N GLY A 254 -18.35 -6.31 -12.80
CA GLY A 254 -19.39 -7.17 -13.34
C GLY A 254 -19.10 -8.67 -13.13
N GLN A 255 -17.84 -9.08 -13.22
CA GLN A 255 -17.42 -10.46 -12.93
C GLN A 255 -17.52 -10.77 -11.42
N VAL A 256 -17.13 -9.83 -10.56
CA VAL A 256 -17.28 -9.95 -9.09
C VAL A 256 -18.74 -10.13 -8.72
N SER A 257 -19.64 -9.27 -9.21
CA SER A 257 -21.08 -9.38 -8.95
C SER A 257 -21.69 -10.67 -9.51
N LYS A 258 -21.25 -11.12 -10.69
CA LYS A 258 -21.69 -12.40 -11.26
C LYS A 258 -21.30 -13.59 -10.38
N LEU A 259 -20.09 -13.57 -9.81
CA LEU A 259 -19.66 -14.62 -8.90
C LEU A 259 -20.44 -14.55 -7.58
N GLU A 260 -20.66 -13.36 -7.02
CA GLU A 260 -21.44 -13.16 -5.79
C GLU A 260 -22.86 -13.75 -5.91
N CYS A 261 -23.52 -13.56 -7.04
CA CYS A 261 -24.86 -14.09 -7.32
C CYS A 261 -24.89 -15.58 -7.73
N SER A 262 -23.77 -16.30 -7.67
CA SER A 262 -23.66 -17.66 -8.18
C SER A 262 -24.39 -18.71 -7.32
N ALA A 263 -24.97 -19.73 -7.96
CA ALA A 263 -25.56 -20.88 -7.25
C ALA A 263 -24.51 -21.77 -6.54
N PHE A 264 -23.23 -21.67 -6.92
CA PHE A 264 -22.14 -22.46 -6.33
C PHE A 264 -21.97 -22.19 -4.81
N TRP A 265 -22.41 -21.03 -4.30
CA TRP A 265 -22.37 -20.75 -2.85
C TRP A 265 -23.23 -21.68 -2.00
N ILE A 266 -24.34 -22.18 -2.56
CA ILE A 266 -25.25 -23.10 -1.88
C ILE A 266 -24.59 -24.48 -1.76
N GLN A 267 -23.78 -24.83 -2.76
CA GLN A 267 -23.06 -26.11 -2.84
C GLN A 267 -21.77 -26.12 -2.02
N CYS A 268 -21.24 -24.96 -1.62
CA CYS A 268 -20.14 -24.85 -0.67
C CYS A 268 -20.62 -25.16 0.76
N SER A 269 -20.27 -26.35 1.26
CA SER A 269 -20.65 -26.82 2.60
C SER A 269 -19.86 -26.15 3.73
N HIS A 270 -18.62 -25.72 3.47
CA HIS A 270 -17.77 -25.09 4.47
C HIS A 270 -18.20 -23.64 4.74
N GLN A 271 -18.85 -23.40 5.88
CA GLN A 271 -19.41 -22.11 6.25
C GLN A 271 -18.36 -21.00 6.33
N LYS A 272 -17.24 -21.24 7.02
CA LYS A 272 -16.17 -20.25 7.19
C LYS A 272 -15.56 -19.83 5.85
N THR A 273 -15.37 -20.78 4.93
CA THR A 273 -14.89 -20.49 3.57
C THR A 273 -15.88 -19.65 2.80
N ARG A 274 -17.18 -20.02 2.84
CA ARG A 274 -18.23 -19.25 2.18
C ARG A 274 -18.30 -17.80 2.70
N ASP A 275 -18.30 -17.62 4.02
CA ASP A 275 -18.40 -16.30 4.63
C ASP A 275 -17.17 -15.45 4.36
N GLY A 276 -15.97 -16.05 4.50
CA GLY A 276 -14.70 -15.42 4.20
C GLY A 276 -14.60 -14.96 2.74
N LEU A 277 -14.87 -15.86 1.79
CA LEU A 277 -14.84 -15.51 0.35
C LEU A 277 -15.89 -14.46 -0.01
N LYS A 278 -17.10 -14.52 0.55
CA LYS A 278 -18.13 -13.49 0.34
C LYS A 278 -17.70 -12.13 0.87
N ASN A 279 -17.04 -12.10 2.03
CA ASN A 279 -16.48 -10.85 2.57
C ASN A 279 -15.45 -10.24 1.62
N LEU A 280 -14.57 -11.05 1.02
CA LEU A 280 -13.62 -10.59 0.01
C LEU A 280 -14.34 -10.00 -1.22
N LEU A 281 -15.43 -10.62 -1.69
CA LEU A 281 -16.22 -10.09 -2.80
C LEU A 281 -16.92 -8.77 -2.44
N HIS A 282 -17.42 -8.63 -1.22
CA HIS A 282 -18.01 -7.37 -0.76
C HIS A 282 -16.98 -6.23 -0.71
N ILE A 283 -15.76 -6.52 -0.24
CA ILE A 283 -14.62 -5.59 -0.29
C ILE A 283 -14.35 -5.18 -1.74
N MET A 284 -14.26 -6.13 -2.68
CA MET A 284 -14.05 -5.85 -4.10
C MET A 284 -15.16 -4.99 -4.73
N MET A 285 -16.39 -5.12 -4.25
CA MET A 285 -17.52 -4.31 -4.70
C MET A 285 -17.59 -2.93 -4.03
N GLY A 286 -16.70 -2.64 -3.08
CA GLY A 286 -16.65 -1.36 -2.38
C GLY A 286 -17.68 -1.22 -1.26
N ASN A 287 -18.07 -2.31 -0.59
CA ASN A 287 -18.94 -2.22 0.57
C ASN A 287 -18.24 -1.47 1.72
N ILE A 288 -18.77 -0.29 2.06
CA ILE A 288 -18.18 0.62 3.05
C ILE A 288 -18.05 -0.04 4.42
N LYS A 289 -19.04 -0.85 4.84
CA LYS A 289 -19.01 -1.51 6.16
C LYS A 289 -17.87 -2.51 6.24
N ASP A 290 -17.73 -3.34 5.21
CA ASP A 290 -16.71 -4.39 5.16
C ASP A 290 -15.31 -3.79 5.00
N LEU A 291 -15.16 -2.71 4.21
CA LEU A 291 -13.91 -1.95 4.11
C LEU A 291 -13.51 -1.30 5.45
N THR A 292 -14.48 -0.71 6.16
CA THR A 292 -14.24 -0.09 7.47
C THR A 292 -13.86 -1.14 8.51
N ALA A 293 -14.45 -2.33 8.46
CA ALA A 293 -14.11 -3.44 9.35
C ALA A 293 -12.73 -4.05 9.03
N ALA A 294 -12.34 -4.07 7.75
CA ALA A 294 -11.07 -4.65 7.31
C ALA A 294 -9.85 -3.75 7.59
N THR A 295 -10.06 -2.44 7.65
CA THR A 295 -9.01 -1.43 7.90
C THR A 295 -8.98 -1.00 9.36
N SER A 296 -7.83 -0.48 9.81
CA SER A 296 -7.59 -0.09 11.20
C SER A 296 -6.87 1.25 11.32
N HIS A 297 -6.34 1.79 10.22
CA HIS A 297 -5.81 3.13 10.15
C HIS A 297 -6.50 3.95 9.05
N TRP A 298 -6.61 5.27 9.24
CA TRP A 298 -7.32 6.14 8.30
C TRP A 298 -6.69 6.13 6.90
N LEU A 299 -5.37 5.96 6.82
CA LEU A 299 -4.65 5.91 5.54
C LEU A 299 -4.91 4.61 4.78
N GLU A 300 -5.06 3.48 5.49
CA GLU A 300 -5.51 2.21 4.90
C GLU A 300 -6.91 2.40 4.30
N LEU A 301 -7.85 2.95 5.09
CA LEU A 301 -9.21 3.23 4.64
C LEU A 301 -9.24 4.21 3.47
N PHE A 302 -8.38 5.23 3.47
CA PHE A 302 -8.25 6.19 2.39
C PHE A 302 -7.79 5.54 1.08
N ALA A 303 -6.77 4.66 1.15
CA ALA A 303 -6.35 3.86 0.00
C ALA A 303 -7.48 2.94 -0.49
N SER A 304 -8.19 2.26 0.44
CA SER A 304 -9.34 1.41 0.10
C SER A 304 -10.43 2.13 -0.67
N HIS A 305 -10.72 3.39 -0.31
CA HIS A 305 -11.74 4.18 -1.00
C HIS A 305 -11.37 4.42 -2.46
N PHE A 306 -10.12 4.76 -2.73
CA PHE A 306 -9.64 4.88 -4.11
C PHE A 306 -9.71 3.54 -4.83
N LEU A 307 -9.23 2.49 -4.19
CA LEU A 307 -9.16 1.18 -4.83
C LEU A 307 -10.54 0.65 -5.20
N TYR A 308 -11.55 0.71 -4.32
CA TYR A 308 -12.79 -0.05 -4.49
C TYR A 308 -14.05 0.78 -4.70
N ILE A 309 -14.08 2.05 -4.27
CA ILE A 309 -15.29 2.89 -4.30
C ILE A 309 -15.20 3.92 -5.41
N ARG A 310 -14.15 4.74 -5.41
CA ARG A 310 -14.00 5.87 -6.31
C ARG A 310 -12.53 6.04 -6.73
N PRO A 311 -12.11 5.39 -7.82
CA PRO A 311 -10.71 5.36 -8.27
C PRO A 311 -10.17 6.68 -8.80
N PHE A 312 -11.03 7.67 -9.03
CA PHE A 312 -10.63 9.01 -9.47
C PHE A 312 -11.27 10.05 -8.57
N THR A 313 -10.47 11.00 -8.08
CA THR A 313 -11.02 12.24 -7.53
C THR A 313 -11.79 12.98 -8.62
N VAL A 314 -12.91 13.58 -8.25
CA VAL A 314 -13.58 14.56 -9.11
C VAL A 314 -12.75 15.83 -8.96
N VAL A 315 -11.95 16.16 -9.97
CA VAL A 315 -11.32 17.48 -10.10
C VAL A 315 -12.30 18.39 -10.82
#